data_AF-A0A024VVE7-F1
#
_entry.id   AF-A0A024VVE7-F1
#
_cell.length_a   1.000
_cell.length_b   1.000
_cell.length_c   1.000
_cell.angle_alpha   90.00
_cell.angle_beta   90.00
_cell.angle_gamma   90.00
#
_symmetry.space_group_name_H-M   'P 1'
#
loop_
_entity.id
_entity.type
_entity.pdbx_description
1 polymer ?
#
loop_
_entity_poly.entity_id
_entity_poly.type
_entity_poly.pdbx_seq_one_letter_code
_entity_poly.pdbx_strand_id
1 'polypeptide(L)'
;NKYSTAGKYINEKAYIDDCNVSGQNNFDENNSAGKENEKYAFKHPPNGYEQACKCNQNIKPPAAQKKKVDCNGIKTLLDESNGGKNRINGCNPKDQGAPYPGWDCKPSTFKDNQEGPCMPPRRQKLCINDLKVLTNTSSESDLKRAFINCAAKEIHFLWKKYKDDKKKEVTTGGKREETDKLQSQLETGKIPDDFKRIMFYTFGDYRDLCLGNDLGNAHDTKNISGTVTSILSTKNGGTEITPDNWWKKIEKEVWDGMLCALSYDIDEKTMDSNVLEKLMNPSYSNTYEIVKFSDNTTTLEDFAERHQFLRWYIEWSDEFCKERKKKENEVEKKCKNDYEGCSEKTKNGNTCRKACKDYEEYISNKKEEYEKQEKNFETEKRQNKRGYTDFSSENGSEYLKEKCFNDTCNCMDKVKSIDDYWKKPNKTGNWE
;
A
#
# COMPACT_ATOMS: atom_id res chain seq x y z
N ASN A 1 36.67 0.38 -18.23
CA ASN A 1 36.91 1.68 -17.55
C ASN A 1 35.60 2.33 -17.03
N LYS A 2 34.71 1.51 -16.43
CA LYS A 2 33.29 1.83 -16.16
C LYS A 2 33.07 2.88 -15.05
N TYR A 3 34.00 2.98 -14.10
CA TYR A 3 33.97 3.93 -12.98
C TYR A 3 35.23 4.81 -12.96
N SER A 4 35.73 5.19 -14.13
CA SER A 4 36.99 5.94 -14.24
C SER A 4 36.93 7.35 -13.67
N THR A 5 35.74 7.89 -13.43
CA THR A 5 35.49 9.21 -12.82
C THR A 5 34.31 9.12 -11.87
N ALA A 6 34.21 10.07 -10.94
CA ALA A 6 33.04 10.22 -10.07
C ALA A 6 31.75 10.41 -10.89
N GLY A 7 31.80 11.17 -11.99
CA GLY A 7 30.69 11.35 -12.91
C GLY A 7 30.16 10.05 -13.50
N LYS A 8 31.05 9.18 -14.00
CA LYS A 8 30.67 7.88 -14.55
C LYS A 8 30.10 6.94 -13.49
N TYR A 9 30.61 7.04 -12.25
CA TYR A 9 30.04 6.31 -11.14
C TYR A 9 28.62 6.77 -10.81
N ILE A 10 28.39 8.08 -10.72
CA ILE A 10 27.06 8.67 -10.49
C ILE A 10 26.10 8.27 -11.61
N ASN A 11 26.50 8.41 -12.88
CA ASN A 11 25.68 8.03 -14.04
C ASN A 11 25.25 6.55 -14.03
N GLU A 12 26.08 5.66 -13.49
CA GLU A 12 25.81 4.22 -13.47
C GLU A 12 25.07 3.76 -12.20
N LYS A 13 25.26 4.45 -11.07
CA LYS A 13 24.83 4.00 -9.74
C LYS A 13 23.78 4.87 -9.07
N ALA A 14 23.76 6.17 -9.35
CA ALA A 14 22.85 7.09 -8.70
C ALA A 14 21.49 7.15 -9.42
N TYR A 15 20.45 7.51 -8.67
CA TYR A 15 19.18 7.91 -9.24
C TYR A 15 19.29 9.34 -9.79
N ILE A 16 19.30 9.50 -11.12
CA ILE A 16 19.50 10.80 -11.80
C ILE A 16 18.33 11.17 -12.72
N ASP A 17 17.19 10.51 -12.55
CA ASP A 17 16.01 10.71 -13.39
C ASP A 17 15.49 12.16 -13.33
N ASP A 18 15.56 12.79 -12.15
CA ASP A 18 15.19 14.21 -12.00
C ASP A 18 16.19 15.14 -12.70
N CYS A 19 17.47 14.75 -12.78
CA CYS A 19 18.48 15.46 -13.56
C CYS A 19 18.19 15.38 -15.06
N ASN A 20 17.67 14.24 -15.55
CA ASN A 20 17.23 14.09 -16.95
C ASN A 20 16.07 15.05 -17.28
N VAL A 21 15.17 15.27 -16.32
CA VAL A 21 14.04 16.21 -16.47
C VAL A 21 14.53 17.66 -16.54
N SER A 22 15.50 18.02 -15.69
CA SER A 22 16.11 19.35 -15.73
C SER A 22 16.97 19.63 -16.97
N GLY A 23 17.35 18.58 -17.71
CA GLY A 23 18.32 18.65 -18.80
C GLY A 23 19.78 18.78 -18.37
N GLN A 24 20.05 18.96 -17.06
CA GLN A 24 21.39 19.05 -16.46
C GLN A 24 21.84 17.70 -15.88
N ASN A 25 22.16 16.75 -16.75
CA ASN A 25 22.47 15.36 -16.37
C ASN A 25 23.91 14.92 -16.71
N ASN A 26 24.77 15.83 -17.16
CA ASN A 26 26.16 15.50 -17.45
C ASN A 26 27.03 15.69 -16.20
N PHE A 27 27.40 14.59 -15.56
CA PHE A 27 28.30 14.55 -14.40
C PHE A 27 29.78 14.31 -14.77
N ASP A 28 30.07 14.04 -16.05
CA ASP A 28 31.43 13.66 -16.49
C ASP A 28 32.36 14.87 -16.68
N GLU A 29 31.81 16.08 -16.70
CA GLU A 29 32.58 17.32 -16.86
C GLU A 29 33.08 17.87 -15.53
N ASN A 30 34.35 18.29 -15.50
CA ASN A 30 34.99 18.86 -14.31
C ASN A 30 35.23 20.38 -14.41
N ASN A 31 34.77 21.04 -15.48
CA ASN A 31 35.04 22.45 -15.71
C ASN A 31 33.76 23.26 -15.94
N SER A 32 33.52 24.22 -15.06
CA SER A 32 32.61 25.36 -15.26
C SER A 32 33.24 26.48 -16.10
N ALA A 33 34.51 26.33 -16.51
CA ALA A 33 35.25 27.33 -17.25
C ALA A 33 35.35 26.96 -18.75
N GLY A 34 34.54 27.62 -19.59
CA GLY A 34 34.95 27.93 -20.96
C GLY A 34 34.03 27.52 -22.12
N LYS A 35 32.96 26.74 -21.90
CA LYS A 35 31.87 26.57 -22.88
C LYS A 35 30.55 26.44 -22.12
N GLU A 36 29.51 27.11 -22.61
CA GLU A 36 28.13 27.00 -22.11
C GLU A 36 27.61 25.57 -22.31
N ASN A 37 28.03 24.63 -21.47
CA ASN A 37 27.40 23.32 -21.45
C ASN A 37 26.14 23.41 -20.59
N GLU A 38 25.02 23.69 -21.25
CA GLU A 38 23.69 23.69 -20.65
C GLU A 38 23.33 22.36 -19.96
N LYS A 39 24.01 21.26 -20.32
CA LYS A 39 23.79 19.94 -19.73
C LYS A 39 24.65 19.65 -18.50
N TYR A 40 25.61 20.52 -18.16
CA TYR A 40 26.48 20.27 -17.02
C TYR A 40 25.67 20.24 -15.72
N ALA A 41 25.78 19.13 -14.97
CA ALA A 41 24.99 18.87 -13.78
C ALA A 41 25.15 19.96 -12.70
N PHE A 42 26.32 20.59 -12.64
CA PHE A 42 26.65 21.63 -11.66
C PHE A 42 26.82 23.03 -12.27
N LYS A 43 26.19 23.30 -13.43
CA LYS A 43 26.16 24.65 -14.02
C LYS A 43 25.54 25.65 -13.02
N HIS A 44 26.21 26.80 -12.83
CA HIS A 44 25.75 27.89 -11.98
C HIS A 44 25.69 29.21 -12.77
N PRO A 45 24.56 29.95 -12.77
CA PRO A 45 23.24 29.52 -12.26
C PRO A 45 22.66 28.35 -13.07
N PRO A 46 21.73 27.57 -12.50
CA PRO A 46 21.07 26.47 -13.20
C PRO A 46 20.49 26.90 -14.54
N ASN A 47 20.37 25.96 -15.47
CA ASN A 47 19.92 26.27 -16.82
C ASN A 47 18.49 26.86 -16.80
N GLY A 48 18.30 28.03 -17.41
CA GLY A 48 17.02 28.75 -17.41
C GLY A 48 16.80 29.69 -16.21
N TYR A 49 17.71 29.70 -15.23
CA TYR A 49 17.63 30.56 -14.04
C TYR A 49 18.56 31.79 -14.14
N GLU A 50 19.23 31.99 -15.27
CA GLU A 50 20.23 33.05 -15.47
C GLU A 50 19.68 34.46 -15.20
N GLN A 51 18.43 34.73 -15.57
CA GLN A 51 17.80 36.03 -15.36
C GLN A 51 17.17 36.14 -13.96
N ALA A 52 16.57 35.07 -13.45
CA ALA A 52 15.96 35.03 -12.13
C ALA A 52 17.00 35.16 -10.99
N CYS A 53 18.24 34.73 -11.23
CA CYS A 53 19.35 34.87 -10.27
C CYS A 53 20.04 36.24 -10.33
N LYS A 54 19.66 37.17 -11.21
CA LYS A 54 20.24 38.53 -11.25
C LYS A 54 19.52 39.43 -10.24
N CYS A 55 20.27 40.06 -9.34
CA CYS A 55 19.74 40.90 -8.25
C CYS A 55 18.82 42.06 -8.65
N ASN A 56 18.79 42.47 -9.93
CA ASN A 56 18.10 43.68 -10.38
C ASN A 56 16.84 43.40 -11.23
N GLN A 57 16.41 42.14 -11.34
CA GLN A 57 15.25 41.76 -12.14
C GLN A 57 14.28 40.95 -11.28
N ASN A 58 13.09 41.51 -11.02
CA ASN A 58 11.97 40.82 -10.35
C ASN A 58 11.31 39.77 -11.27
N ILE A 59 12.12 38.93 -11.92
CA ILE A 59 11.66 37.88 -12.82
C ILE A 59 11.48 36.62 -11.99
N LYS A 60 10.26 36.07 -11.99
CA LYS A 60 9.99 34.79 -11.32
C LYS A 60 10.81 33.67 -11.97
N PRO A 61 11.37 32.75 -11.17
CA PRO A 61 12.04 31.57 -11.70
C PRO A 61 11.12 30.78 -12.65
N PRO A 62 11.68 30.05 -13.63
CA PRO A 62 10.91 29.08 -14.40
C PRO A 62 10.16 28.13 -13.46
N ALA A 63 8.91 27.81 -13.77
CA ALA A 63 8.23 26.73 -13.08
C ALA A 63 9.05 25.45 -13.26
N ALA A 64 9.31 24.72 -12.16
CA ALA A 64 10.04 23.46 -12.22
C ALA A 64 9.44 22.56 -13.30
N GLN A 65 10.27 22.12 -14.26
CA GLN A 65 9.83 21.18 -15.28
C GLN A 65 9.40 19.90 -14.56
N LYS A 66 8.11 19.61 -14.57
CA LYS A 66 7.57 18.38 -13.97
C LYS A 66 7.81 17.25 -14.97
N LYS A 67 8.38 16.13 -14.52
CA LYS A 67 8.32 14.87 -15.30
C LYS A 67 6.83 14.60 -15.52
N LYS A 68 6.34 14.72 -16.76
CA LYS A 68 4.96 14.37 -17.06
C LYS A 68 4.87 12.86 -16.96
N VAL A 69 4.26 12.36 -15.89
CA VAL A 69 4.01 10.93 -15.71
C VAL A 69 3.17 10.43 -16.90
N ASP A 70 3.67 9.43 -17.61
CA ASP A 70 2.95 8.85 -18.75
C ASP A 70 1.95 7.80 -18.28
N CYS A 71 0.73 8.26 -17.98
CA CYS A 71 -0.38 7.37 -17.62
C CYS A 71 -1.08 6.73 -18.84
N ASN A 72 -0.63 6.98 -20.08
CA ASN A 72 -1.36 6.51 -21.27
C ASN A 72 -1.47 4.99 -21.33
N GLY A 73 -0.41 4.27 -20.94
CA GLY A 73 -0.44 2.81 -20.89
C GLY A 73 -1.50 2.27 -19.93
N ILE A 74 -1.62 2.89 -18.74
CA ILE A 74 -2.65 2.53 -17.75
C ILE A 74 -4.04 2.93 -18.23
N LYS A 75 -4.18 4.13 -18.83
CA LYS A 75 -5.45 4.57 -19.41
C LYS A 75 -5.96 3.58 -20.44
N THR A 76 -5.13 3.19 -21.41
CA THR A 76 -5.48 2.20 -22.44
C THR A 76 -5.89 0.87 -21.80
N LEU A 77 -5.11 0.39 -20.83
CA LEU A 77 -5.39 -0.85 -20.10
C LEU A 77 -6.79 -0.84 -19.42
N LEU A 78 -7.19 0.30 -18.86
CA LEU A 78 -8.49 0.46 -18.19
C LEU A 78 -9.64 0.67 -19.20
N ASP A 79 -9.43 1.47 -20.25
CA ASP A 79 -10.43 1.72 -21.29
C ASP A 79 -10.82 0.44 -22.03
N GLU A 80 -9.83 -0.38 -22.41
CA GLU A 80 -10.04 -1.67 -23.09
C GLU A 80 -10.80 -2.70 -22.23
N SER A 81 -10.89 -2.45 -20.92
CA SER A 81 -11.58 -3.32 -19.95
C SER A 81 -12.98 -2.85 -19.56
N ASN A 82 -13.56 -1.90 -20.31
CA ASN A 82 -14.83 -1.27 -19.99
C ASN A 82 -14.81 -0.59 -18.60
N GLY A 83 -13.73 0.14 -18.32
CA GLY A 83 -13.49 0.82 -17.05
C GLY A 83 -13.24 -0.14 -15.87
N GLY A 84 -12.70 -1.34 -16.14
CA GLY A 84 -12.48 -2.38 -15.13
C GLY A 84 -13.78 -2.92 -14.51
N LYS A 85 -14.92 -2.82 -15.20
CA LYS A 85 -16.12 -3.60 -14.82
C LYS A 85 -15.89 -5.10 -15.07
N ASN A 86 -14.99 -5.42 -16.00
CA ASN A 86 -14.63 -6.78 -16.38
C ASN A 86 -13.20 -7.12 -15.92
N ARG A 87 -12.82 -8.38 -16.15
CA ARG A 87 -11.44 -8.87 -15.96
C ARG A 87 -10.45 -8.07 -16.80
N ILE A 88 -9.37 -7.59 -16.19
CA ILE A 88 -8.26 -6.90 -16.87
C ILE A 88 -7.04 -7.83 -16.88
N ASN A 89 -6.65 -8.35 -18.04
CA ASN A 89 -5.46 -9.19 -18.22
C ASN A 89 -5.28 -10.23 -17.10
N GLY A 90 -6.30 -11.05 -16.87
CA GLY A 90 -6.30 -12.13 -15.86
C GLY A 90 -6.59 -11.71 -14.41
N CYS A 91 -6.68 -10.41 -14.10
CA CYS A 91 -7.10 -9.91 -12.79
C CYS A 91 -8.59 -9.56 -12.79
N ASN A 92 -9.34 -10.09 -11.83
CA ASN A 92 -10.78 -9.87 -11.69
C ASN A 92 -11.08 -8.76 -10.66
N PRO A 93 -12.24 -8.09 -10.77
CA PRO A 93 -12.81 -7.31 -9.67
C PRO A 93 -12.82 -8.11 -8.36
N LYS A 94 -12.57 -7.41 -7.24
CA LYS A 94 -12.40 -8.05 -5.92
C LYS A 94 -13.66 -8.74 -5.40
N ASP A 95 -14.82 -8.31 -5.88
CA ASP A 95 -16.14 -8.82 -5.55
C ASP A 95 -16.61 -9.94 -6.49
N GLN A 96 -15.84 -10.27 -7.53
CA GLN A 96 -16.23 -11.30 -8.50
C GLN A 96 -15.92 -12.72 -8.01
N GLY A 97 -16.91 -13.60 -8.11
CA GLY A 97 -16.78 -15.04 -7.85
C GLY A 97 -17.09 -15.40 -6.40
N ALA A 98 -16.22 -16.19 -5.77
CA ALA A 98 -16.37 -16.57 -4.37
C ALA A 98 -16.35 -15.34 -3.43
N PRO A 99 -16.99 -15.41 -2.26
CA PRO A 99 -16.93 -14.35 -1.25
C PRO A 99 -15.49 -13.90 -0.99
N TYR A 100 -15.32 -12.61 -0.70
CA TYR A 100 -14.02 -12.08 -0.31
C TYR A 100 -13.51 -12.85 0.91
N PRO A 101 -12.28 -13.38 0.88
CA PRO A 101 -11.83 -14.32 1.90
C PRO A 101 -11.65 -13.64 3.26
N GLY A 102 -11.66 -14.44 4.33
CA GLY A 102 -11.14 -14.04 5.63
C GLY A 102 -9.62 -14.18 5.69
N TRP A 103 -9.04 -13.89 6.86
CA TRP A 103 -7.61 -14.09 7.10
C TRP A 103 -7.25 -15.57 7.03
N ASP A 104 -6.17 -15.91 6.30
CA ASP A 104 -5.72 -17.30 6.19
C ASP A 104 -4.47 -17.53 7.04
N CYS A 105 -4.65 -18.22 8.17
CA CYS A 105 -3.57 -18.57 9.09
C CYS A 105 -3.12 -20.03 8.96
N LYS A 106 -3.42 -20.70 7.84
CA LYS A 106 -3.01 -22.10 7.63
C LYS A 106 -1.52 -22.14 7.28
N PRO A 107 -0.70 -22.96 7.97
CA PRO A 107 0.73 -23.02 7.69
C PRO A 107 1.06 -23.33 6.23
N SER A 108 0.24 -24.16 5.57
CA SER A 108 0.43 -24.56 4.17
C SER A 108 0.35 -23.42 3.15
N THR A 109 -0.18 -22.25 3.53
CA THR A 109 -0.22 -21.07 2.64
C THR A 109 1.04 -20.21 2.74
N PHE A 110 1.95 -20.53 3.65
CA PHE A 110 3.24 -19.86 3.84
C PHE A 110 4.41 -20.74 3.43
N LYS A 111 5.54 -20.10 3.11
CA LYS A 111 6.78 -20.81 2.75
C LYS A 111 7.22 -21.68 3.92
N ASP A 112 7.79 -22.85 3.61
CA ASP A 112 8.27 -23.84 4.58
C ASP A 112 7.22 -24.31 5.60
N ASN A 113 5.92 -24.15 5.28
CA ASN A 113 4.81 -24.39 6.19
C ASN A 113 4.95 -23.62 7.52
N GLN A 114 5.39 -22.36 7.46
CA GLN A 114 5.56 -21.51 8.64
C GLN A 114 4.25 -21.41 9.45
N GLU A 115 4.32 -21.73 10.74
CA GLU A 115 3.22 -21.52 11.68
C GLU A 115 3.21 -20.09 12.23
N GLY A 116 2.01 -19.51 12.39
CA GLY A 116 1.80 -18.29 13.16
C GLY A 116 1.39 -17.04 12.35
N PRO A 117 1.97 -16.75 11.17
CA PRO A 117 1.47 -15.70 10.29
C PRO A 117 0.01 -15.93 9.87
N CYS A 118 -0.69 -14.83 9.61
CA CYS A 118 -2.00 -14.82 8.97
C CYS A 118 -1.95 -13.94 7.73
N MET A 119 -2.35 -14.47 6.56
CA MET A 119 -2.27 -13.77 5.29
C MET A 119 -3.50 -12.88 5.11
N PRO A 120 -3.33 -11.56 4.87
CA PRO A 120 -4.44 -10.66 4.69
C PRO A 120 -5.32 -11.08 3.50
N PRO A 121 -6.66 -10.93 3.59
CA PRO A 121 -7.57 -11.13 2.46
C PRO A 121 -7.15 -10.38 1.19
N ARG A 122 -6.64 -9.16 1.36
CA ARG A 122 -6.10 -8.31 0.28
C ARG A 122 -4.93 -8.99 -0.43
N ARG A 123 -3.94 -9.49 0.33
CA ARG A 123 -2.79 -10.21 -0.21
C ARG A 123 -3.20 -11.51 -0.92
N GLN A 124 -4.14 -12.26 -0.37
CA GLN A 124 -4.65 -13.50 -0.99
C GLN A 124 -5.26 -13.25 -2.38
N LYS A 125 -5.84 -12.06 -2.59
CA LYS A 125 -6.50 -11.65 -3.84
C LYS A 125 -5.66 -10.67 -4.68
N LEU A 126 -4.37 -10.50 -4.38
CA LEU A 126 -3.47 -9.56 -5.05
C LEU A 126 -3.36 -9.86 -6.56
N CYS A 127 -3.48 -8.85 -7.40
CA CYS A 127 -3.34 -8.95 -8.85
C CYS A 127 -1.88 -9.15 -9.25
N ILE A 128 -1.51 -10.38 -9.63
CA ILE A 128 -0.13 -10.73 -10.01
C ILE A 128 -0.03 -11.29 -11.43
N ASN A 129 -1.12 -11.27 -12.21
CA ASN A 129 -1.18 -12.04 -13.45
C ASN A 129 -0.12 -11.64 -14.49
N ASP A 130 0.21 -10.34 -14.62
CA ASP A 130 1.23 -9.90 -15.58
C ASP A 130 2.63 -10.34 -15.15
N LEU A 131 2.87 -10.54 -13.85
CA LEU A 131 4.11 -11.12 -13.32
C LEU A 131 4.18 -12.63 -13.55
N LYS A 132 3.04 -13.33 -13.49
CA LYS A 132 2.96 -14.79 -13.69
C LYS A 132 3.28 -15.23 -15.12
N VAL A 133 3.01 -14.38 -16.11
CA VAL A 133 3.23 -14.71 -17.53
C VAL A 133 4.66 -14.43 -18.00
N LEU A 134 5.48 -13.79 -17.15
CA LEU A 134 6.89 -13.55 -17.46
C LEU A 134 7.69 -14.86 -17.44
N THR A 135 8.70 -14.90 -18.30
CA THR A 135 9.66 -16.01 -18.38
C THR A 135 11.08 -15.47 -18.25
N ASN A 136 12.06 -16.36 -18.15
CA ASN A 136 13.48 -16.00 -18.15
C ASN A 136 13.96 -15.33 -19.45
N THR A 137 13.16 -15.35 -20.52
CA THR A 137 13.43 -14.65 -21.78
C THR A 137 12.78 -13.27 -21.86
N SER A 138 11.95 -12.89 -20.89
CA SER A 138 11.38 -11.55 -20.80
C SER A 138 12.46 -10.51 -20.52
N SER A 139 12.25 -9.29 -20.99
CA SER A 139 13.20 -8.19 -20.78
C SER A 139 12.98 -7.46 -19.44
N GLU A 140 13.96 -6.66 -19.04
CA GLU A 140 13.84 -5.75 -17.89
C GLU A 140 12.64 -4.78 -18.03
N SER A 141 12.37 -4.32 -19.25
CA SER A 141 11.24 -3.41 -19.52
C SER A 141 9.89 -4.13 -19.44
N ASP A 142 9.81 -5.40 -19.85
CA ASP A 142 8.62 -6.23 -19.65
C ASP A 142 8.35 -6.43 -18.16
N LEU A 143 9.39 -6.72 -17.38
CA LEU A 143 9.30 -6.89 -15.93
C LEU A 143 8.80 -5.61 -15.24
N LYS A 144 9.41 -4.46 -15.56
CA LYS A 144 8.97 -3.15 -15.07
C LYS A 144 7.50 -2.88 -15.41
N ARG A 145 7.10 -3.08 -16.66
CA ARG A 145 5.71 -2.89 -17.12
C ARG A 145 4.75 -3.80 -16.37
N ALA A 146 5.13 -5.05 -16.11
CA ALA A 146 4.30 -6.00 -15.37
C ALA A 146 4.03 -5.53 -13.92
N PHE A 147 5.05 -5.04 -13.19
CA PHE A 147 4.85 -4.49 -11.85
C PHE A 147 3.92 -3.27 -11.84
N ILE A 148 4.17 -2.30 -12.73
CA ILE A 148 3.35 -1.08 -12.86
C ILE A 148 1.89 -1.46 -13.18
N ASN A 149 1.67 -2.33 -14.18
CA ASN A 149 0.33 -2.74 -14.57
C ASN A 149 -0.38 -3.54 -13.47
N CYS A 150 0.31 -4.45 -12.79
CA CYS A 150 -0.26 -5.20 -11.67
C CYS A 150 -0.71 -4.26 -10.56
N ALA A 151 0.15 -3.33 -10.12
CA ALA A 151 -0.17 -2.38 -9.07
C ALA A 151 -1.32 -1.43 -9.48
N ALA A 152 -1.32 -0.94 -10.71
CA ALA A 152 -2.40 -0.11 -11.26
C ALA A 152 -3.75 -0.85 -11.26
N LYS A 153 -3.80 -2.08 -11.80
CA LYS A 153 -5.01 -2.91 -11.81
C LYS A 153 -5.49 -3.22 -10.38
N GLU A 154 -4.57 -3.50 -9.47
CA GLU A 154 -4.87 -3.76 -8.07
C GLU A 154 -5.57 -2.57 -7.42
N ILE A 155 -5.01 -1.37 -7.57
CA ILE A 155 -5.59 -0.15 -7.00
C ILE A 155 -6.91 0.22 -7.64
N HIS A 156 -7.06 0.06 -8.95
CA HIS A 156 -8.35 0.25 -9.62
C HIS A 156 -9.45 -0.62 -9.01
N PHE A 157 -9.19 -1.93 -8.87
CA PHE A 157 -10.18 -2.86 -8.32
C PHE A 157 -10.39 -2.70 -6.81
N LEU A 158 -9.35 -2.33 -6.04
CA LEU A 158 -9.50 -2.02 -4.63
C LEU A 158 -10.30 -0.73 -4.43
N TRP A 159 -10.12 0.29 -5.28
CA TRP A 159 -10.89 1.52 -5.23
C TRP A 159 -12.38 1.27 -5.50
N LYS A 160 -12.68 0.47 -6.53
CA LYS A 160 -14.04 0.01 -6.81
C LYS A 160 -14.65 -0.69 -5.59
N LYS A 161 -13.96 -1.68 -5.03
CA LYS A 161 -14.42 -2.42 -3.85
C LYS A 161 -14.62 -1.50 -2.65
N TYR A 162 -13.71 -0.55 -2.41
CA TYR A 162 -13.79 0.40 -1.32
C TYR A 162 -15.03 1.31 -1.46
N LYS A 163 -15.29 1.86 -2.64
CA LYS A 163 -16.53 2.62 -2.94
C LYS A 163 -17.77 1.76 -2.66
N ASP A 164 -17.78 0.51 -3.12
CA ASP A 164 -18.93 -0.37 -2.97
C ASP A 164 -19.17 -0.84 -1.53
N ASP A 165 -18.12 -1.04 -0.74
CA ASP A 165 -18.25 -1.38 0.68
C ASP A 165 -18.73 -0.17 1.48
N LYS A 166 -18.27 1.04 1.16
CA LYS A 166 -18.79 2.28 1.76
C LYS A 166 -20.27 2.51 1.45
N LYS A 167 -20.73 2.21 0.23
CA LYS A 167 -22.17 2.20 -0.10
C LYS A 167 -22.97 1.23 0.76
N LYS A 168 -22.41 0.07 1.13
CA LYS A 168 -23.09 -0.95 1.94
C LYS A 168 -23.16 -0.56 3.42
N GLU A 169 -22.21 0.22 3.92
CA GLU A 169 -22.22 0.76 5.29
C GLU A 169 -23.41 1.72 5.51
N VAL A 170 -23.91 2.37 4.45
CA VAL A 170 -25.04 3.30 4.52
C VAL A 170 -26.38 2.56 4.40
N THR A 171 -27.16 2.55 5.49
CA THR A 171 -28.43 1.78 5.60
C THR A 171 -29.69 2.53 5.13
N THR A 172 -29.64 3.86 4.96
CA THR A 172 -30.76 4.72 4.50
C THR A 172 -30.39 5.48 3.22
N GLY A 173 -31.30 6.27 2.64
CA GLY A 173 -31.23 6.88 1.28
C GLY A 173 -30.03 7.79 0.90
N GLY A 174 -28.87 7.70 1.56
CA GLY A 174 -27.64 8.47 1.30
C GLY A 174 -26.51 7.70 0.60
N LYS A 175 -26.78 6.54 -0.01
CA LYS A 175 -25.73 5.72 -0.67
C LYS A 175 -24.99 6.47 -1.79
N ARG A 176 -25.72 7.30 -2.54
CA ARG A 176 -25.16 8.13 -3.62
C ARG A 176 -24.27 9.24 -3.05
N GLU A 177 -24.75 9.91 -1.99
CA GLU A 177 -24.01 10.97 -1.29
C GLU A 177 -22.67 10.49 -0.74
N GLU A 178 -22.60 9.28 -0.18
CA GLU A 178 -21.34 8.72 0.32
C GLU A 178 -20.31 8.49 -0.79
N THR A 179 -20.75 8.06 -1.99
CA THR A 179 -19.81 7.90 -3.11
C THR A 179 -19.42 9.18 -3.80
N ASP A 180 -20.35 10.12 -3.89
CA ASP A 180 -20.08 11.45 -4.41
C ASP A 180 -19.04 12.13 -3.50
N LYS A 181 -19.15 11.96 -2.17
CA LYS A 181 -18.16 12.44 -1.20
C LYS A 181 -16.76 11.84 -1.42
N LEU A 182 -16.65 10.53 -1.69
CA LEU A 182 -15.37 9.89 -1.97
C LEU A 182 -14.74 10.43 -3.26
N GLN A 183 -15.55 10.62 -4.31
CA GLN A 183 -15.09 11.19 -5.57
C GLN A 183 -14.65 12.66 -5.40
N SER A 184 -15.48 13.48 -4.74
CA SER A 184 -15.14 14.87 -4.44
C SER A 184 -13.88 15.01 -3.57
N GLN A 185 -13.58 14.05 -2.68
CA GLN A 185 -12.30 14.03 -1.97
C GLN A 185 -11.12 13.88 -2.94
N LEU A 186 -11.19 12.95 -3.90
CA LEU A 186 -10.15 12.81 -4.93
C LEU A 186 -10.04 14.05 -5.82
N GLU A 187 -11.15 14.67 -6.17
CA GLU A 187 -11.17 15.94 -6.93
C GLU A 187 -10.45 17.08 -6.20
N THR A 188 -10.38 17.05 -4.87
CA THR A 188 -9.57 18.00 -4.08
C THR A 188 -8.09 17.60 -3.98
N GLY A 189 -7.69 16.46 -4.56
CA GLY A 189 -6.36 15.88 -4.43
C GLY A 189 -6.16 15.11 -3.12
N LYS A 190 -7.22 14.80 -2.36
CA LYS A 190 -7.12 14.07 -1.09
C LYS A 190 -7.52 12.61 -1.28
N ILE A 191 -6.58 11.69 -1.05
CA ILE A 191 -6.88 10.25 -0.95
C ILE A 191 -7.47 9.96 0.44
N PRO A 192 -8.62 9.27 0.57
CA PRO A 192 -9.15 8.87 1.87
C PRO A 192 -8.13 8.07 2.68
N ASP A 193 -7.96 8.38 3.96
CA ASP A 193 -6.90 7.79 4.80
C ASP A 193 -6.98 6.25 4.83
N ASP A 194 -8.17 5.69 5.03
CA ASP A 194 -8.41 4.23 5.00
C ASP A 194 -7.94 3.61 3.67
N PHE A 195 -8.20 4.29 2.55
CA PHE A 195 -7.79 3.79 1.23
C PHE A 195 -6.28 3.97 0.99
N LYS A 196 -5.69 5.07 1.47
CA LYS A 196 -4.25 5.29 1.42
C LYS A 196 -3.50 4.17 2.15
N ARG A 197 -3.98 3.71 3.32
CA ARG A 197 -3.39 2.55 4.02
C ARG A 197 -3.40 1.29 3.15
N ILE A 198 -4.54 0.99 2.51
CA ILE A 198 -4.68 -0.13 1.57
C ILE A 198 -3.64 -0.04 0.44
N MET A 199 -3.41 1.15 -0.11
CA MET A 199 -2.38 1.37 -1.13
C MET A 199 -0.98 1.06 -0.61
N PHE A 200 -0.62 1.52 0.59
CA PHE A 200 0.70 1.28 1.17
C PHE A 200 0.94 -0.21 1.45
N TYR A 201 -0.02 -0.93 2.05
CA TYR A 201 0.07 -2.37 2.24
C TYR A 201 0.28 -3.11 0.91
N THR A 202 -0.45 -2.69 -0.13
CA THR A 202 -0.34 -3.24 -1.49
C THR A 202 1.03 -3.00 -2.10
N PHE A 203 1.55 -1.78 -1.98
CA PHE A 203 2.88 -1.43 -2.47
C PHE A 203 3.98 -2.26 -1.80
N GLY A 204 3.93 -2.39 -0.47
CA GLY A 204 4.86 -3.23 0.28
C GLY A 204 4.82 -4.71 -0.14
N ASP A 205 3.64 -5.25 -0.45
CA ASP A 205 3.53 -6.63 -0.94
C ASP A 205 4.14 -6.82 -2.33
N TYR A 206 3.98 -5.85 -3.25
CA TYR A 206 4.67 -5.90 -4.54
C TYR A 206 6.19 -5.79 -4.38
N ARG A 207 6.66 -4.94 -3.45
CA ARG A 207 8.08 -4.85 -3.10
C ARG A 207 8.59 -6.21 -2.64
N ASP A 208 7.94 -6.86 -1.68
CA ASP A 208 8.40 -8.15 -1.17
C ASP A 208 8.30 -9.29 -2.20
N LEU A 209 7.35 -9.23 -3.13
CA LEU A 209 7.33 -10.12 -4.29
C LEU A 209 8.54 -9.91 -5.20
N CYS A 210 8.93 -8.66 -5.45
CA CYS A 210 10.12 -8.32 -6.23
C CYS A 210 11.41 -8.81 -5.54
N LEU A 211 11.54 -8.54 -4.23
CA LEU A 211 12.74 -8.86 -3.46
C LEU A 211 12.85 -10.34 -3.06
N GLY A 212 11.77 -11.11 -3.21
CA GLY A 212 11.72 -12.51 -2.78
C GLY A 212 11.45 -12.71 -1.29
N ASN A 213 11.13 -11.63 -0.57
CA ASN A 213 10.78 -11.63 0.85
C ASN A 213 9.33 -12.04 1.12
N ASP A 214 8.48 -12.15 0.09
CA ASP A 214 7.08 -12.51 0.26
C ASP A 214 6.92 -13.87 0.98
N LEU A 215 6.09 -13.91 2.02
CA LEU A 215 5.88 -15.07 2.90
C LEU A 215 4.95 -16.12 2.27
N GLY A 216 4.23 -15.77 1.21
CA GLY A 216 3.22 -16.62 0.59
C GLY A 216 3.80 -17.80 -0.20
N ASN A 217 3.12 -18.93 -0.13
CA ASN A 217 3.46 -20.18 -0.81
C ASN A 217 2.34 -20.67 -1.77
N ALA A 218 1.44 -19.76 -2.16
CA ALA A 218 0.49 -20.09 -3.23
C ALA A 218 1.28 -20.51 -4.48
N HIS A 219 0.79 -21.55 -5.18
CA HIS A 219 1.39 -22.03 -6.44
C HIS A 219 1.66 -20.87 -7.42
N ASP A 220 0.76 -19.89 -7.41
CA ASP A 220 0.79 -18.72 -8.28
C ASP A 220 1.88 -17.68 -7.94
N THR A 221 2.41 -17.67 -6.72
CA THR A 221 3.46 -16.71 -6.28
C THR A 221 4.83 -17.36 -6.18
N LYS A 222 4.89 -18.70 -6.12
CA LYS A 222 6.09 -19.49 -5.82
C LYS A 222 7.31 -19.21 -6.70
N ASN A 223 7.10 -18.79 -7.95
CA ASN A 223 8.18 -18.60 -8.93
C ASN A 223 8.46 -17.13 -9.29
N ILE A 224 7.69 -16.17 -8.78
CA ILE A 224 7.81 -14.77 -9.22
C ILE A 224 9.20 -14.20 -8.91
N SER A 225 9.70 -14.37 -7.69
CA SER A 225 11.02 -13.85 -7.29
C SER A 225 12.18 -14.54 -8.04
N GLY A 226 12.03 -15.83 -8.36
CA GLY A 226 12.98 -16.58 -9.18
C GLY A 226 13.02 -16.03 -10.61
N THR A 227 11.87 -15.77 -11.21
CA THR A 227 11.75 -15.16 -12.54
C THR A 227 12.33 -13.74 -12.54
N VAL A 228 12.01 -12.91 -11.54
CA VAL A 228 12.60 -11.57 -11.35
C VAL A 228 14.12 -11.65 -11.36
N THR A 229 14.69 -12.51 -10.50
CA THR A 229 16.15 -12.69 -10.41
C THR A 229 16.73 -13.12 -11.76
N SER A 230 16.12 -14.09 -12.43
CA SER A 230 16.60 -14.59 -13.72
C SER A 230 16.58 -13.54 -14.83
N ILE A 231 15.56 -12.66 -14.88
CA ILE A 231 15.47 -11.58 -15.87
C ILE A 231 16.55 -10.51 -15.60
N LEU A 232 16.83 -10.22 -14.33
CA LEU A 232 17.82 -9.21 -13.96
C LEU A 232 19.27 -9.69 -14.13
N SER A 233 19.54 -11.00 -13.99
CA SER A 233 20.87 -11.59 -14.16
C SER A 233 21.27 -11.83 -15.63
N THR A 234 20.34 -11.81 -16.60
CA THR A 234 20.59 -12.20 -18.01
C THR A 234 21.30 -11.15 -18.89
N LYS A 235 22.01 -10.16 -18.33
CA LYS A 235 22.79 -9.19 -19.14
C LYS A 235 24.12 -9.78 -19.62
N ASN A 236 24.18 -10.13 -20.91
CA ASN A 236 25.41 -10.47 -21.66
C ASN A 236 26.54 -9.45 -21.40
N GLY A 237 27.44 -9.75 -20.45
CA GLY A 237 28.63 -8.93 -20.16
C GLY A 237 28.40 -7.68 -19.29
N GLY A 238 27.21 -7.52 -18.69
CA GLY A 238 26.90 -6.42 -17.76
C GLY A 238 27.11 -6.79 -16.28
N THR A 239 27.13 -5.79 -15.39
CA THR A 239 27.09 -6.03 -13.93
C THR A 239 25.68 -6.54 -13.56
N GLU A 240 25.59 -7.63 -12.82
CA GLU A 240 24.34 -8.16 -12.29
C GLU A 240 23.60 -7.08 -11.49
N ILE A 241 22.29 -6.93 -11.75
CA ILE A 241 21.42 -6.02 -11.00
C ILE A 241 20.65 -6.86 -9.99
N THR A 242 20.87 -6.63 -8.70
CA THR A 242 20.09 -7.29 -7.65
C THR A 242 18.65 -6.78 -7.65
N PRO A 243 17.65 -7.59 -7.27
CA PRO A 243 16.26 -7.14 -7.14
C PRO A 243 16.07 -5.91 -6.26
N ASP A 244 16.86 -5.76 -5.19
CA ASP A 244 16.83 -4.60 -4.29
C ASP A 244 17.20 -3.29 -5.00
N ASN A 245 18.41 -3.23 -5.57
CA ASN A 245 18.84 -2.11 -6.40
C ASN A 245 17.93 -1.84 -7.61
N TRP A 246 17.28 -2.88 -8.16
CA TRP A 246 16.35 -2.71 -9.26
C TRP A 246 15.02 -2.10 -8.80
N TRP A 247 14.47 -2.57 -7.68
CA TRP A 247 13.25 -2.03 -7.10
C TRP A 247 13.39 -0.53 -6.83
N LYS A 248 14.50 -0.10 -6.22
CA LYS A 248 14.80 1.33 -5.97
C LYS A 248 14.77 2.20 -7.23
N LYS A 249 14.98 1.61 -8.43
CA LYS A 249 14.89 2.35 -9.71
C LYS A 249 13.46 2.55 -10.19
N ILE A 250 12.55 1.65 -9.83
CA ILE A 250 11.18 1.61 -10.38
C ILE A 250 10.09 1.93 -9.36
N GLU A 251 10.41 1.97 -8.06
CA GLU A 251 9.43 2.04 -6.98
C GLU A 251 8.54 3.30 -7.07
N LYS A 252 9.11 4.44 -7.47
CA LYS A 252 8.35 5.65 -7.80
C LYS A 252 7.37 5.43 -8.95
N GLU A 253 7.79 4.74 -10.00
CA GLU A 253 6.95 4.49 -11.18
C GLU A 253 5.83 3.48 -10.89
N VAL A 254 6.06 2.53 -9.99
CA VAL A 254 5.02 1.63 -9.47
C VAL A 254 3.97 2.44 -8.71
N TRP A 255 4.40 3.35 -7.82
CA TRP A 255 3.50 4.23 -7.09
C TRP A 255 2.74 5.21 -8.01
N ASP A 256 3.43 5.80 -8.99
CA ASP A 256 2.80 6.63 -10.02
C ASP A 256 1.75 5.83 -10.80
N GLY A 257 2.02 4.57 -11.15
CA GLY A 257 1.04 3.67 -11.76
C GLY A 257 -0.21 3.47 -10.90
N MET A 258 -0.05 3.36 -9.58
CA MET A 258 -1.15 3.29 -8.61
C MET A 258 -1.98 4.57 -8.60
N LEU A 259 -1.34 5.75 -8.65
CA LEU A 259 -2.02 7.05 -8.72
C LEU A 259 -2.72 7.27 -10.07
N CYS A 260 -2.09 6.87 -11.19
CA CYS A 260 -2.71 6.90 -12.52
C CYS A 260 -4.02 6.11 -12.48
N ALA A 261 -4.01 4.88 -11.95
CA ALA A 261 -5.21 4.05 -11.86
C ALA A 261 -6.28 4.67 -10.95
N LEU A 262 -5.88 5.29 -9.84
CA LEU A 262 -6.81 5.95 -8.92
C LEU A 262 -7.51 7.17 -9.52
N SER A 263 -6.85 7.89 -10.45
CA SER A 263 -7.45 9.00 -11.20
C SER A 263 -8.48 8.58 -12.25
N TYR A 264 -8.65 7.27 -12.48
CA TYR A 264 -9.65 6.78 -13.42
C TYR A 264 -11.05 6.82 -12.79
N ASP A 265 -11.95 7.57 -13.41
CA ASP A 265 -13.34 7.59 -13.03
C ASP A 265 -14.03 6.30 -13.53
N ILE A 266 -14.44 5.45 -12.57
CA ILE A 266 -15.06 4.15 -12.85
C ILE A 266 -16.46 4.32 -13.48
N ASP A 267 -17.17 5.38 -13.11
CA ASP A 267 -18.56 5.62 -13.50
C ASP A 267 -18.61 6.24 -14.90
N GLU A 268 -17.79 7.27 -15.14
CA GLU A 268 -17.62 7.93 -16.45
C GLU A 268 -16.72 7.15 -17.41
N LYS A 269 -15.97 6.15 -16.91
CA LYS A 269 -15.05 5.31 -17.68
C LYS A 269 -14.02 6.12 -18.46
N THR A 270 -13.38 7.04 -17.76
CA THR A 270 -12.33 7.89 -18.35
C THR A 270 -11.33 8.28 -17.29
N MET A 271 -10.13 8.65 -17.71
CA MET A 271 -9.13 9.21 -16.82
C MET A 271 -9.46 10.67 -16.55
N ASP A 272 -9.75 11.01 -15.29
CA ASP A 272 -9.99 12.39 -14.87
C ASP A 272 -8.66 13.14 -14.82
N SER A 273 -8.48 14.06 -15.77
CA SER A 273 -7.24 14.83 -15.91
C SER A 273 -7.00 15.79 -14.74
N ASN A 274 -8.06 16.33 -14.12
CA ASN A 274 -7.94 17.23 -12.98
C ASN A 274 -7.54 16.46 -11.71
N VAL A 275 -8.15 15.30 -11.48
CA VAL A 275 -7.76 14.39 -10.38
C VAL A 275 -6.33 13.93 -10.59
N LEU A 276 -5.97 13.48 -11.80
CA LEU A 276 -4.62 13.06 -12.13
C LEU A 276 -3.59 14.16 -11.86
N GLU A 277 -3.84 15.38 -12.32
CA GLU A 277 -2.94 16.52 -12.10
C GLU A 277 -2.72 16.76 -10.60
N LYS A 278 -3.77 16.69 -9.78
CA LYS A 278 -3.67 16.91 -8.32
C LYS A 278 -2.97 15.75 -7.62
N LEU A 279 -3.30 14.50 -7.94
CA LEU A 279 -2.63 13.33 -7.35
C LEU A 279 -1.14 13.29 -7.67
N MET A 280 -0.74 13.73 -8.87
CA MET A 280 0.66 13.78 -9.30
C MET A 280 1.38 15.08 -8.90
N ASN A 281 0.71 16.00 -8.23
CA ASN A 281 1.31 17.27 -7.83
C ASN A 281 1.81 17.18 -6.38
N PRO A 282 3.12 17.42 -6.14
CA PRO A 282 3.70 17.40 -4.81
C PRO A 282 2.98 18.31 -3.79
N SER A 283 2.33 19.39 -4.22
CA SER A 283 1.56 20.26 -3.32
C SER A 283 0.39 19.55 -2.61
N TYR A 284 -0.04 18.38 -3.09
CA TYR A 284 -1.13 17.59 -2.49
C TYR A 284 -0.64 16.38 -1.68
N SER A 285 0.67 16.22 -1.48
CA SER A 285 1.23 15.20 -0.58
C SER A 285 0.89 13.75 -0.94
N ASN A 286 0.75 13.45 -2.24
CA ASN A 286 0.49 12.08 -2.74
C ASN A 286 1.66 11.49 -3.53
N THR A 287 2.65 12.28 -3.97
CA THR A 287 3.79 11.74 -4.74
C THR A 287 4.71 10.92 -3.84
N TYR A 288 5.44 9.98 -4.44
CA TYR A 288 6.24 8.99 -3.72
C TYR A 288 7.14 9.59 -2.63
N GLU A 289 7.83 10.69 -2.92
CA GLU A 289 8.85 11.29 -2.05
C GLU A 289 8.29 11.96 -0.80
N ILE A 290 7.01 12.30 -0.81
CA ILE A 290 6.38 13.13 0.23
C ILE A 290 5.17 12.45 0.86
N VAL A 291 4.64 11.40 0.23
CA VAL A 291 3.46 10.73 0.73
C VAL A 291 3.81 10.07 2.05
N LYS A 292 3.05 10.45 3.06
CA LYS A 292 3.15 9.88 4.39
C LYS A 292 1.88 9.13 4.72
N PHE A 293 2.02 8.19 5.63
CA PHE A 293 0.91 7.55 6.30
C PHE A 293 0.09 8.58 7.09
N SER A 294 -1.07 8.16 7.57
CA SER A 294 -2.01 9.05 8.26
C SER A 294 -1.42 9.69 9.53
N ASP A 295 -0.34 9.13 10.09
CA ASP A 295 0.42 9.68 11.22
C ASP A 295 1.28 10.90 10.85
N ASN A 296 1.31 11.31 9.58
CA ASN A 296 2.12 12.39 9.02
C ASN A 296 3.63 12.28 9.26
N THR A 297 4.12 11.10 9.65
CA THR A 297 5.52 10.86 9.99
C THR A 297 6.11 9.72 9.18
N THR A 298 5.42 8.58 9.09
CA THR A 298 5.91 7.38 8.40
C THR A 298 5.83 7.57 6.88
N THR A 299 6.96 7.48 6.18
CA THR A 299 7.01 7.55 4.71
C THR A 299 6.57 6.22 4.06
N LEU A 300 6.25 6.24 2.76
CA LEU A 300 5.96 5.01 2.00
C LEU A 300 7.14 4.04 2.00
N GLU A 301 8.36 4.56 1.87
CA GLU A 301 9.59 3.77 1.88
C GLU A 301 9.79 3.09 3.24
N ASP A 302 9.78 3.85 4.35
CA ASP A 302 9.93 3.31 5.71
C ASP A 302 8.89 2.24 6.01
N PHE A 303 7.65 2.47 5.57
CA PHE A 303 6.58 1.52 5.74
C PHE A 303 6.82 0.24 4.92
N ALA A 304 7.18 0.35 3.64
CA ALA A 304 7.38 -0.78 2.74
C ALA A 304 8.63 -1.62 3.09
N GLU A 305 9.61 -1.03 3.77
CA GLU A 305 10.80 -1.73 4.25
C GLU A 305 10.56 -2.56 5.52
N ARG A 306 9.51 -2.24 6.30
CA ARG A 306 9.11 -3.03 7.46
C ARG A 306 8.85 -4.48 7.05
N HIS A 307 9.28 -5.44 7.86
CA HIS A 307 9.11 -6.87 7.58
C HIS A 307 7.65 -7.22 7.24
N GLN A 308 7.42 -8.08 6.23
CA GLN A 308 6.06 -8.30 5.69
C GLN A 308 5.06 -8.76 6.74
N PHE A 309 5.44 -9.71 7.62
CA PHE A 309 4.58 -10.15 8.72
C PHE A 309 4.18 -8.98 9.62
N LEU A 310 5.11 -8.07 9.94
CA LEU A 310 4.84 -6.93 10.81
C LEU A 310 3.85 -5.95 10.17
N ARG A 311 3.89 -5.78 8.84
CA ARG A 311 2.89 -4.98 8.12
C ARG A 311 1.52 -5.67 8.14
N TRP A 312 1.46 -6.97 7.87
CA TRP A 312 0.20 -7.72 7.93
C TRP A 312 -0.39 -7.78 9.33
N TYR A 313 0.43 -7.83 10.37
CA TYR A 313 -0.04 -7.83 11.75
C TYR A 313 -0.70 -6.49 12.12
N ILE A 314 -0.15 -5.38 11.64
CA ILE A 314 -0.78 -4.05 11.77
C ILE A 314 -2.06 -3.97 10.93
N GLU A 315 -2.06 -4.48 9.69
CA GLU A 315 -3.26 -4.55 8.84
C GLU A 315 -4.40 -5.33 9.53
N TRP A 316 -4.06 -6.44 10.18
CA TRP A 316 -4.99 -7.25 10.97
C TRP A 316 -5.58 -6.45 12.14
N SER A 317 -4.73 -5.74 12.87
CA SER A 317 -5.12 -4.96 14.03
C SER A 317 -6.02 -3.77 13.68
N ASP A 318 -5.72 -3.07 12.58
CA ASP A 318 -6.53 -1.95 12.06
C ASP A 318 -7.94 -2.44 11.65
N GLU A 319 -8.01 -3.56 10.91
CA GLU A 319 -9.27 -4.21 10.55
C GLU A 319 -10.04 -4.66 11.79
N PHE A 320 -9.36 -5.32 12.73
CA PHE A 320 -9.97 -5.83 13.96
C PHE A 320 -10.61 -4.71 14.78
N CYS A 321 -9.86 -3.64 15.08
CA CYS A 321 -10.38 -2.56 15.92
C CYS A 321 -11.55 -1.82 15.25
N LYS A 322 -11.50 -1.63 13.92
CA LYS A 322 -12.59 -1.01 13.16
C LYS A 322 -13.87 -1.86 13.17
N GLU A 323 -13.76 -3.15 12.85
CA GLU A 323 -14.93 -4.04 12.81
C GLU A 323 -15.45 -4.37 14.22
N ARG A 324 -14.57 -4.46 15.22
CA ARG A 324 -14.95 -4.55 16.63
C ARG A 324 -15.83 -3.37 17.03
N LYS A 325 -15.38 -2.13 16.79
CA LYS A 325 -16.14 -0.91 17.13
C LYS A 325 -17.51 -0.88 16.43
N LYS A 326 -17.57 -1.29 15.16
CA LYS A 326 -18.83 -1.39 14.41
C LYS A 326 -19.80 -2.36 15.07
N LYS A 327 -19.34 -3.55 15.48
CA LYS A 327 -20.17 -4.55 16.17
C LYS A 327 -20.59 -4.09 17.55
N GLU A 328 -19.71 -3.40 18.30
CA GLU A 328 -20.05 -2.79 19.59
C GLU A 328 -21.20 -1.78 19.43
N ASN A 329 -21.10 -0.87 18.45
CA ASN A 329 -22.18 0.09 18.15
C ASN A 329 -23.49 -0.61 17.74
N GLU A 330 -23.43 -1.75 17.04
CA GLU A 330 -24.62 -2.53 16.70
C GLU A 330 -25.28 -3.15 17.93
N VAL A 331 -24.50 -3.68 18.86
CA VAL A 331 -24.99 -4.21 20.14
C VAL A 331 -25.65 -3.08 20.93
N GLU A 332 -24.97 -1.95 21.12
CA GLU A 332 -25.50 -0.77 21.83
C GLU A 332 -26.85 -0.32 21.26
N LYS A 333 -26.93 -0.18 19.93
CA LYS A 333 -28.14 0.24 19.23
C LYS A 333 -29.31 -0.72 19.43
N LYS A 334 -29.04 -2.03 19.50
CA LYS A 334 -30.07 -3.09 19.57
C LYS A 334 -30.41 -3.50 21.01
N CYS A 335 -29.55 -3.21 21.99
CA CYS A 335 -29.65 -3.66 23.38
C CYS A 335 -29.93 -2.53 24.41
N LYS A 336 -30.54 -1.42 23.98
CA LYS A 336 -30.74 -0.14 24.69
C LYS A 336 -31.10 -0.14 26.19
N ASN A 337 -31.72 -1.20 26.73
CA ASN A 337 -32.21 -1.25 28.11
C ASN A 337 -31.68 -2.46 28.91
N ASP A 338 -30.77 -3.23 28.33
CA ASP A 338 -30.32 -4.50 28.91
C ASP A 338 -28.82 -4.62 28.63
N TYR A 339 -28.03 -3.79 29.32
CA TYR A 339 -26.58 -3.79 29.18
C TYR A 339 -25.96 -5.09 29.77
N GLU A 340 -26.66 -5.72 30.72
CA GLU A 340 -26.44 -7.12 31.15
C GLU A 340 -27.06 -8.16 30.17
N GLY A 341 -27.67 -7.71 29.07
CA GLY A 341 -28.68 -8.38 28.24
C GLY A 341 -28.21 -9.21 27.06
N CYS A 342 -27.02 -9.80 27.12
CA CYS A 342 -26.84 -11.10 26.47
C CYS A 342 -27.48 -12.24 27.31
N SER A 343 -28.27 -11.90 28.34
CA SER A 343 -29.08 -12.81 29.14
C SER A 343 -30.50 -13.00 28.57
N GLU A 344 -31.06 -14.20 28.70
CA GLU A 344 -32.18 -14.72 27.92
C GLU A 344 -33.59 -14.11 28.19
N LYS A 345 -33.73 -13.03 28.98
CA LYS A 345 -34.98 -12.76 29.72
C LYS A 345 -35.91 -11.64 29.25
N THR A 346 -35.74 -11.01 28.07
CA THR A 346 -36.64 -9.90 27.66
C THR A 346 -37.29 -10.06 26.28
N LYS A 347 -38.47 -9.45 26.09
CA LYS A 347 -39.35 -9.56 24.91
C LYS A 347 -38.78 -8.94 23.61
N ASN A 348 -37.70 -8.16 23.68
CA ASN A 348 -36.86 -7.72 22.54
C ASN A 348 -35.69 -8.70 22.27
N GLY A 349 -35.64 -9.83 22.96
CA GLY A 349 -34.50 -10.73 23.10
C GLY A 349 -34.09 -11.53 21.86
N ASN A 350 -34.63 -11.26 20.67
CA ASN A 350 -34.14 -11.90 19.44
C ASN A 350 -33.09 -11.03 18.72
N THR A 351 -33.34 -9.72 18.53
CA THR A 351 -32.41 -8.84 17.79
C THR A 351 -31.18 -8.47 18.61
N CYS A 352 -31.33 -8.22 19.92
CA CYS A 352 -30.21 -8.01 20.83
C CYS A 352 -29.37 -9.29 20.98
N ARG A 353 -30.01 -10.45 21.26
CA ARG A 353 -29.33 -11.76 21.33
C ARG A 353 -28.54 -12.09 20.07
N LYS A 354 -29.12 -11.82 18.90
CA LYS A 354 -28.43 -12.01 17.62
C LYS A 354 -27.19 -11.12 17.52
N ALA A 355 -27.30 -9.83 17.85
CA ALA A 355 -26.15 -8.92 17.83
C ALA A 355 -25.04 -9.35 18.82
N CYS A 356 -25.41 -9.77 20.05
CA CYS A 356 -24.47 -10.35 21.01
C CYS A 356 -23.75 -11.56 20.42
N LYS A 357 -24.51 -12.53 19.88
CA LYS A 357 -23.93 -13.76 19.31
C LYS A 357 -23.01 -13.47 18.13
N ASP A 358 -23.42 -12.57 17.22
CA ASP A 358 -22.62 -12.14 16.07
C ASP A 358 -21.33 -11.40 16.48
N TYR A 359 -21.33 -10.75 17.65
CA TYR A 359 -20.15 -10.11 18.25
C TYR A 359 -19.24 -11.14 18.94
N GLU A 360 -19.80 -12.01 19.78
CA GLU A 360 -19.06 -13.09 20.46
C GLU A 360 -18.36 -14.02 19.48
N GLU A 361 -19.05 -14.46 18.42
CA GLU A 361 -18.48 -15.32 17.37
C GLU A 361 -17.33 -14.60 16.64
N TYR A 362 -17.51 -13.32 16.33
CA TYR A 362 -16.46 -12.50 15.72
C TYR A 362 -15.22 -12.40 16.62
N ILE A 363 -15.40 -12.10 17.90
CA ILE A 363 -14.27 -12.00 18.84
C ILE A 363 -13.59 -13.37 19.02
N SER A 364 -14.34 -14.45 19.11
CA SER A 364 -13.78 -15.80 19.24
C SER A 364 -12.90 -16.17 18.05
N ASN A 365 -13.35 -15.91 16.83
CA ASN A 365 -12.56 -16.17 15.63
C ASN A 365 -11.30 -15.30 15.59
N LYS A 366 -11.42 -14.01 15.92
CA LYS A 366 -10.30 -13.07 15.95
C LYS A 366 -9.28 -13.36 17.05
N LYS A 367 -9.72 -13.93 18.17
CA LYS A 367 -8.83 -14.41 19.23
C LYS A 367 -7.85 -15.46 18.70
N GLU A 368 -8.33 -16.44 17.95
CA GLU A 368 -7.47 -17.49 17.39
C GLU A 368 -6.45 -16.94 16.40
N GLU A 369 -6.85 -15.97 15.58
CA GLU A 369 -5.95 -15.25 14.66
C GLU A 369 -4.89 -14.44 15.43
N TYR A 370 -5.29 -13.76 16.51
CA TYR A 370 -4.39 -12.98 17.36
C TYR A 370 -3.35 -13.87 18.06
N GLU A 371 -3.77 -14.94 18.71
CA GLU A 371 -2.88 -15.83 19.48
C GLU A 371 -1.78 -16.45 18.59
N LYS A 372 -2.13 -16.81 17.34
CA LYS A 372 -1.16 -17.32 16.36
C LYS A 372 -0.13 -16.27 15.98
N GLN A 373 -0.57 -15.05 15.67
CA GLN A 373 0.31 -13.96 15.27
C GLN A 373 1.18 -13.47 16.43
N GLU A 374 0.62 -13.36 17.64
CA GLU A 374 1.37 -13.01 18.86
C GLU A 374 2.50 -14.01 19.12
N LYS A 375 2.20 -15.32 19.03
CA LYS A 375 3.22 -16.37 19.16
C LYS A 375 4.33 -16.24 18.12
N ASN A 376 3.97 -15.92 16.86
CA ASN A 376 4.97 -15.69 15.80
C ASN A 376 5.82 -14.46 16.13
N PHE A 377 5.19 -13.34 16.47
CA PHE A 377 5.87 -12.09 16.85
C PHE A 377 6.89 -12.33 17.96
N GLU A 378 6.48 -12.98 19.06
CA GLU A 378 7.38 -13.30 20.17
C GLU A 378 8.53 -14.23 19.76
N THR A 379 8.27 -15.18 18.86
CA THR A 379 9.29 -16.12 18.37
C THR A 379 10.32 -15.41 17.49
N GLU A 380 9.88 -14.62 16.52
CA GLU A 380 10.76 -13.87 15.62
C GLU A 380 11.57 -12.80 16.37
N LYS A 381 10.95 -12.15 17.36
CA LYS A 381 11.61 -11.23 18.28
C LYS A 381 12.72 -11.90 19.07
N ARG A 382 12.46 -13.06 19.70
CA ARG A 382 13.47 -13.84 20.45
C ARG A 382 14.63 -14.32 19.57
N GLN A 383 14.36 -14.57 18.29
CA GLN A 383 15.37 -14.96 17.31
C GLN A 383 16.20 -13.77 16.79
N ASN A 384 15.90 -12.54 17.22
CA ASN A 384 16.51 -11.31 16.72
C ASN A 384 16.44 -11.22 15.19
N LYS A 385 15.31 -11.62 14.59
CA LYS A 385 15.13 -11.47 13.14
C LYS A 385 15.20 -9.98 12.77
N ARG A 386 15.74 -9.69 11.59
CA ARG A 386 15.85 -8.31 11.07
C ARG A 386 14.47 -7.64 11.06
N GLY A 387 14.39 -6.43 11.61
CA GLY A 387 13.14 -5.67 11.77
C GLY A 387 12.47 -5.80 13.14
N TYR A 388 13.01 -6.63 14.06
CA TYR A 388 12.52 -6.79 15.43
C TYR A 388 13.46 -6.27 16.51
N THR A 389 14.67 -5.83 16.12
CA THR A 389 15.73 -5.39 17.05
C THR A 389 15.33 -4.18 17.88
N ASP A 390 14.44 -3.34 17.34
CA ASP A 390 14.06 -2.07 17.96
C ASP A 390 12.91 -2.23 18.98
N PHE A 391 12.31 -3.43 19.08
CA PHE A 391 11.09 -3.71 19.85
C PHE A 391 11.29 -4.80 20.92
N SER A 392 12.54 -5.03 21.34
CA SER A 392 12.91 -6.18 22.20
C SER A 392 12.13 -6.29 23.52
N SER A 393 11.62 -5.18 24.05
CA SER A 393 10.82 -5.12 25.30
C SER A 393 9.30 -5.18 25.11
N GLU A 394 8.80 -4.92 23.90
CA GLU A 394 7.35 -4.83 23.63
C GLU A 394 6.75 -6.21 23.38
N ASN A 395 5.55 -6.47 23.92
CA ASN A 395 4.73 -7.59 23.43
C ASN A 395 3.95 -7.19 22.17
N GLY A 396 3.31 -8.14 21.47
CA GLY A 396 2.66 -7.85 20.21
C GLY A 396 1.50 -6.84 20.34
N SER A 397 0.77 -6.82 21.46
CA SER A 397 -0.27 -5.80 21.69
C SER A 397 0.29 -4.38 21.83
N GLU A 398 1.44 -4.23 22.49
CA GLU A 398 2.15 -2.95 22.64
C GLU A 398 2.71 -2.47 21.31
N TYR A 399 3.37 -3.38 20.59
CA TYR A 399 3.85 -3.12 19.23
C TYR A 399 2.70 -2.67 18.32
N LEU A 400 1.57 -3.37 18.33
CA LEU A 400 0.41 -3.01 17.53
C LEU A 400 -0.16 -1.65 17.92
N LYS A 401 -0.23 -1.33 19.21
CA LYS A 401 -0.69 -0.02 19.66
C LYS A 401 0.25 1.10 19.20
N GLU A 402 1.56 0.92 19.33
CA GLU A 402 2.54 1.95 18.98
C GLU A 402 2.72 2.12 17.48
N LYS A 403 2.76 1.01 16.73
CA LYS A 403 3.10 1.01 15.29
C LYS A 403 1.90 1.05 14.37
N CYS A 404 0.71 0.86 14.91
CA CYS A 404 -0.51 1.12 14.16
C CYS A 404 -0.83 2.61 14.13
N PHE A 405 -1.54 3.01 13.10
CA PHE A 405 -1.60 4.39 12.65
C PHE A 405 -2.77 5.13 13.29
N ASN A 406 -2.58 6.40 13.68
CA ASN A 406 -3.65 7.30 14.13
C ASN A 406 -4.66 6.67 15.10
N ASP A 407 -4.15 6.00 16.13
CA ASP A 407 -5.01 5.42 17.17
C ASP A 407 -6.00 4.35 16.65
N THR A 408 -5.90 3.92 15.39
CA THR A 408 -6.89 3.00 14.81
C THR A 408 -6.83 1.63 15.48
N CYS A 409 -5.69 1.28 16.08
CA CYS A 409 -5.51 0.09 16.87
C CYS A 409 -5.62 0.29 18.39
N ASN A 410 -6.19 1.39 18.88
CA ASN A 410 -6.29 1.65 20.32
C ASN A 410 -7.07 0.59 21.09
N CYS A 411 -7.88 -0.23 20.41
CA CYS A 411 -8.53 -1.35 21.05
C CYS A 411 -7.52 -2.42 21.56
N MET A 412 -6.27 -2.43 21.08
CA MET A 412 -5.24 -3.37 21.53
C MET A 412 -4.73 -3.09 22.94
N ASP A 413 -4.83 -1.87 23.44
CA ASP A 413 -4.51 -1.55 24.85
C ASP A 413 -5.32 -2.38 25.85
N LYS A 414 -6.55 -2.70 25.46
CA LYS A 414 -7.48 -3.47 26.27
C LYS A 414 -7.09 -4.95 26.36
N VAL A 415 -6.33 -5.47 25.40
CA VAL A 415 -5.84 -6.86 25.40
C VAL A 415 -4.96 -7.11 26.62
N LYS A 416 -4.09 -6.15 26.96
CA LYS A 416 -3.19 -6.24 28.12
C LYS A 416 -3.90 -5.87 29.43
N SER A 417 -4.77 -4.86 29.40
CA SER A 417 -5.36 -4.29 30.61
C SER A 417 -6.58 -5.05 31.15
N ILE A 418 -7.12 -6.03 30.41
CA ILE A 418 -8.30 -6.80 30.81
C ILE A 418 -8.00 -8.32 30.74
N ASP A 419 -7.88 -8.98 31.90
CA ASP A 419 -7.54 -10.41 32.02
C ASP A 419 -8.47 -11.37 31.25
N ASP A 420 -9.73 -10.98 31.06
CA ASP A 420 -10.76 -11.75 30.34
C ASP A 420 -11.14 -11.09 28.99
N TYR A 421 -10.27 -10.25 28.40
CA TYR A 421 -10.58 -9.47 27.19
C TYR A 421 -11.27 -10.27 26.09
N TRP A 422 -10.71 -11.46 25.81
CA TRP A 422 -11.22 -12.37 24.79
C TRP A 422 -12.34 -13.30 25.28
N LYS A 423 -12.47 -13.50 26.60
CA LYS A 423 -13.42 -14.45 27.22
C LYS A 423 -14.77 -13.82 27.55
N LYS A 424 -14.79 -12.51 27.82
CA LYS A 424 -16.00 -11.74 28.17
C LYS A 424 -16.06 -10.47 27.31
N PRO A 425 -16.18 -10.59 25.97
CA PRO A 425 -16.13 -9.44 25.08
C PRO A 425 -17.21 -8.39 25.40
N ASN A 426 -18.39 -8.82 25.83
CA ASN A 426 -19.49 -7.92 26.21
C ASN A 426 -19.17 -7.02 27.41
N LYS A 427 -18.13 -7.31 28.20
CA LYS A 427 -17.66 -6.48 29.32
C LYS A 427 -16.49 -5.55 28.97
N THR A 428 -16.03 -5.57 27.72
CA THR A 428 -14.80 -4.90 27.29
C THR A 428 -15.02 -3.70 26.36
N GLY A 429 -16.24 -3.51 25.86
CA GLY A 429 -16.65 -2.26 25.20
C GLY A 429 -16.83 -1.12 26.22
N ASN A 430 -16.87 0.12 25.73
CA ASN A 430 -17.17 1.28 26.56
C ASN A 430 -18.69 1.46 26.55
N TRP A 431 -19.33 1.14 27.67
CA TRP A 431 -20.78 0.97 27.74
C TRP A 431 -21.45 1.92 28.74
N GLU A 432 -20.83 3.08 28.95
CA GLU A 432 -21.26 4.11 29.91
C GLU A 432 -22.50 4.89 29.46
#